data_AF-A0A8B8RVJ9-F1
#
_entry.id   AF-A0A8B8RVJ9-F1
#
_cell.length_a   1.000
_cell.length_b   1.000
_cell.length_c   1.000
_cell.angle_alpha   90.00
_cell.angle_beta   90.00
_cell.angle_gamma   90.00
#
_symmetry.space_group_name_H-M   'P 1'
#
loop_
_entity.id
_entity.type
_entity.pdbx_description
1 polymer ?
#
loop_
_entity_poly.entity_id
_entity_poly.type
_entity_poly.pdbx_seq_one_letter_code
_entity_poly.pdbx_strand_id
1 'polypeptide(L)'
;MRSRRCIRFPGEELCWGHTHEYRLCQLPDCPLGAVPFRDLQCALYNGHPVLGTQKTYLWVPFYGAPNQCDLNCLAEGHDFYHSFGRVLDGTPCSQGSPGLCVAGRCLSAGCDGLLGSGAREDRCGRCGGANDSCLFVQRVFRDAGAFAGYWNVTLIPEGARHIRAAHRSRNHLALMRGDGRYVLNGNWAVSPPGTYEAAGTRVVYTRATGREETLSAAGPTSQDLLLQVLLQEPNPGIEFEFWLPQELYSPFQAQAQALGWPLWQPQPREVEPRPPEPPAAPTVILHQTPTPTSDPCPPCPDTRGRAHRLLHYCGSDFVFRARVRGRLRQAQETRYEVRVQLIYKNRSPLRALEYVWAPSRCPCPVLALHREYLLAARRLISPDGTQDRLLLPHAGYARPWSPAEDSRVRLAAQHCPV
;
A
#
# COMPACT_ATOMS: atom_id res chain seq x y z
N MET A 1 -31.05 3.29 -20.25
CA MET A 1 -30.49 4.59 -20.67
C MET A 1 -31.32 5.70 -20.05
N ARG A 2 -30.68 6.78 -19.61
CA ARG A 2 -31.33 8.01 -19.16
C ARG A 2 -30.78 9.17 -19.99
N SER A 3 -31.62 10.14 -20.32
CA SER A 3 -31.22 11.34 -21.04
C SER A 3 -31.59 12.59 -20.25
N ARG A 4 -30.79 13.63 -20.44
CA ARG A 4 -31.09 14.99 -19.99
C ARG A 4 -30.95 15.94 -21.17
N ARG A 5 -31.81 16.95 -21.19
CA ARG A 5 -31.79 18.01 -22.19
C ARG A 5 -31.53 19.33 -21.51
N CYS A 6 -30.60 20.10 -22.05
CA CYS A 6 -30.39 21.48 -21.62
C CYS A 6 -31.56 22.33 -22.13
N ILE A 7 -32.36 22.87 -21.23
CA ILE A 7 -33.39 23.88 -21.54
C ILE A 7 -32.72 25.23 -21.31
N ARG A 8 -32.70 26.09 -22.34
CA ARG A 8 -31.88 27.32 -22.34
C ARG A 8 -32.67 28.50 -22.90
N PHE A 9 -32.45 29.68 -22.35
CA PHE A 9 -32.95 30.95 -22.90
C PHE A 9 -31.85 31.68 -23.70
N PRO A 10 -32.19 32.64 -24.58
CA PRO A 10 -31.21 33.38 -25.37
C PRO A 10 -30.22 34.15 -24.46
N GLY A 11 -28.93 33.85 -24.56
CA GLY A 11 -27.85 34.56 -23.86
C GLY A 11 -27.17 33.82 -22.70
N GLU A 12 -27.69 32.68 -22.23
CA GLU A 12 -27.06 31.87 -21.17
C GLU A 12 -25.93 30.98 -21.72
N GLU A 13 -25.08 30.36 -20.87
CA GLU A 13 -24.00 29.41 -21.22
C GLU A 13 -24.48 27.95 -21.40
N LEU A 14 -23.69 27.11 -22.09
CA LEU A 14 -24.10 25.76 -22.51
C LEU A 14 -23.98 24.81 -21.31
N CYS A 15 -24.98 23.95 -21.09
CA CYS A 15 -24.90 22.98 -20.00
C CYS A 15 -23.69 22.06 -20.17
N TRP A 16 -22.86 21.97 -19.13
CA TRP A 16 -21.67 21.13 -19.11
C TRP A 16 -22.02 19.66 -18.80
N GLY A 17 -21.27 18.74 -19.43
CA GLY A 17 -21.34 17.29 -19.23
C GLY A 17 -22.22 16.54 -20.23
N HIS A 18 -22.25 15.21 -20.12
CA HIS A 18 -22.94 14.33 -21.08
C HIS A 18 -24.47 14.47 -21.04
N THR A 19 -25.14 14.32 -22.17
CA THR A 19 -26.62 14.35 -22.29
C THR A 19 -27.27 13.00 -22.06
N HIS A 20 -26.46 11.93 -22.03
CA HIS A 20 -26.91 10.55 -21.93
C HIS A 20 -26.09 9.82 -20.87
N GLU A 21 -26.76 8.94 -20.13
CA GLU A 21 -26.17 8.05 -19.15
C GLU A 21 -26.64 6.62 -19.43
N TYR A 22 -25.68 5.70 -19.42
CA TYR A 22 -25.89 4.30 -19.76
C TYR A 22 -25.44 3.45 -18.58
N ARG A 23 -26.29 2.49 -18.19
CA ARG A 23 -26.03 1.53 -17.13
C ARG A 23 -26.38 0.14 -17.65
N LEU A 24 -25.58 -0.84 -17.28
CA LEU A 24 -25.84 -2.24 -17.52
C LEU A 24 -27.09 -2.68 -16.76
N CYS A 25 -28.02 -3.34 -17.45
CA CYS A 25 -29.11 -4.04 -16.79
C CYS A 25 -28.60 -5.34 -16.16
N GLN A 26 -29.16 -5.70 -15.01
CA GLN A 26 -28.93 -7.02 -14.40
C GLN A 26 -29.82 -8.03 -15.14
N LEU A 27 -29.23 -8.73 -16.09
CA LEU A 27 -29.85 -9.85 -16.80
C LEU A 27 -29.08 -11.14 -16.47
N PRO A 28 -29.74 -12.30 -16.43
CA PRO A 28 -29.05 -13.57 -16.29
C PRO A 28 -28.12 -13.81 -17.49
N ASP A 29 -27.01 -14.50 -17.25
CA ASP A 29 -26.08 -14.87 -18.31
C ASP A 29 -26.75 -15.75 -19.37
N CYS A 30 -26.29 -15.60 -20.62
CA CYS A 30 -26.69 -16.48 -21.69
C CYS A 30 -26.32 -17.94 -21.36
N PRO A 31 -27.11 -18.94 -21.80
CA PRO A 31 -26.82 -20.33 -21.55
C PRO A 31 -25.43 -20.74 -22.08
N LEU A 32 -24.79 -21.70 -21.41
CA LEU A 32 -23.49 -22.21 -21.81
C LEU A 32 -23.53 -22.72 -23.26
N GLY A 33 -22.55 -22.31 -24.06
CA GLY A 33 -22.49 -22.65 -25.49
C GLY A 33 -23.37 -21.77 -26.39
N ALA A 34 -24.01 -20.72 -25.85
CA ALA A 34 -24.69 -19.73 -26.68
C ALA A 34 -23.72 -19.10 -27.69
N VAL A 35 -24.20 -18.95 -28.92
CA VAL A 35 -23.48 -18.23 -29.97
C VAL A 35 -23.30 -16.77 -29.52
N PRO A 36 -22.11 -16.17 -29.66
CA PRO A 36 -21.91 -14.79 -29.24
C PRO A 36 -22.80 -13.84 -30.05
N PHE A 37 -23.23 -12.75 -29.41
CA PHE A 37 -24.25 -11.88 -29.98
C PHE A 37 -23.79 -11.16 -31.27
N ARG A 38 -22.49 -10.93 -31.43
CA ARG A 38 -21.93 -10.32 -32.65
C ARG A 38 -21.93 -11.32 -33.83
N ASP A 39 -21.63 -12.58 -33.56
CA ASP A 39 -21.68 -13.67 -34.53
C ASP A 39 -23.10 -13.84 -35.09
N LEU A 40 -24.11 -13.80 -34.21
CA LEU A 40 -25.52 -13.78 -34.62
C LEU A 40 -25.84 -12.61 -35.55
N GLN A 41 -25.35 -11.41 -35.24
CA GLN A 41 -25.58 -10.22 -36.06
C GLN A 41 -24.94 -10.32 -37.46
N CYS A 42 -23.75 -10.91 -37.59
CA CYS A 42 -23.16 -11.19 -38.91
C CYS A 42 -23.94 -12.29 -39.64
N ALA A 43 -24.35 -13.34 -38.93
CA ALA A 43 -25.07 -14.47 -39.49
C ALA A 43 -26.45 -14.08 -40.07
N LEU A 44 -27.05 -12.98 -39.63
CA LEU A 44 -28.28 -12.42 -40.22
C LEU A 44 -28.12 -12.08 -41.72
N TYR A 45 -26.90 -11.88 -42.21
CA TYR A 45 -26.60 -11.58 -43.61
C TYR A 45 -26.15 -12.80 -44.41
N ASN A 46 -26.08 -13.98 -43.79
CA ASN A 46 -25.74 -15.22 -44.49
C ASN A 46 -26.77 -15.54 -45.56
N GLY A 47 -26.31 -15.95 -46.75
CA GLY A 47 -27.22 -16.31 -47.85
C GLY A 47 -27.91 -15.11 -48.52
N HIS A 48 -27.60 -13.88 -48.11
CA HIS A 48 -28.10 -12.66 -48.74
C HIS A 48 -27.07 -12.06 -49.71
N PRO A 49 -27.48 -11.56 -50.88
CA PRO A 49 -26.59 -10.90 -51.82
C PRO A 49 -26.08 -9.55 -51.28
N VAL A 50 -24.78 -9.30 -51.40
CA VAL A 50 -24.12 -8.07 -50.90
C VAL A 50 -23.21 -7.50 -52.01
N LEU A 51 -22.84 -6.21 -51.91
CA LEU A 51 -21.95 -5.50 -52.85
C LEU A 51 -22.54 -5.29 -54.26
N GLY A 52 -23.87 -5.30 -54.40
CA GLY A 52 -24.52 -5.14 -55.70
C GLY A 52 -24.34 -6.34 -56.65
N THR A 53 -23.84 -7.47 -56.12
CA THR A 53 -23.69 -8.74 -56.85
C THR A 53 -24.74 -9.76 -56.39
N GLN A 54 -25.02 -10.79 -57.20
CA GLN A 54 -25.89 -11.92 -56.83
C GLN A 54 -25.17 -12.97 -55.93
N LYS A 55 -23.91 -12.73 -55.54
CA LYS A 55 -23.15 -13.69 -54.75
C LYS A 55 -23.52 -13.58 -53.28
N THR A 56 -23.61 -14.74 -52.64
CA THR A 56 -23.92 -14.89 -51.21
C THR A 56 -22.72 -15.45 -50.48
N TYR A 57 -22.53 -15.05 -49.23
CA TYR A 57 -21.38 -15.44 -48.42
C TYR A 57 -21.84 -15.90 -47.03
N LEU A 58 -20.94 -16.60 -46.34
CA LEU A 58 -21.02 -16.81 -44.89
C LEU A 58 -20.17 -15.75 -44.20
N TRP A 59 -20.71 -15.15 -43.16
CA TRP A 59 -20.14 -13.98 -42.51
C TRP A 59 -19.74 -14.30 -41.07
N VAL A 60 -18.50 -13.96 -40.72
CA VAL A 60 -17.99 -14.06 -39.35
C VAL A 60 -17.53 -12.68 -38.85
N PRO A 61 -17.57 -12.40 -37.54
CA PRO A 61 -17.17 -11.09 -37.03
C PRO A 61 -15.72 -10.72 -37.34
N PHE A 62 -15.50 -9.50 -37.83
CA PHE A 62 -14.18 -8.94 -38.05
C PHE A 62 -13.89 -7.80 -37.07
N TYR A 63 -12.87 -7.97 -36.24
CA TYR A 63 -12.49 -7.00 -35.20
C TYR A 63 -11.34 -6.06 -35.59
N GLY A 64 -10.75 -6.23 -36.78
CA GLY A 64 -9.59 -5.45 -37.23
C GLY A 64 -9.90 -4.06 -37.80
N ALA A 65 -11.19 -3.68 -37.89
CA ALA A 65 -11.61 -2.39 -38.44
C ALA A 65 -11.41 -1.23 -37.42
N PRO A 66 -11.24 0.02 -37.88
CA PRO A 66 -10.98 1.16 -36.99
C PRO A 66 -12.05 1.40 -35.93
N ASN A 67 -13.33 1.26 -36.30
CA ASN A 67 -14.44 1.39 -35.37
C ASN A 67 -14.96 0.00 -34.95
N GLN A 68 -14.69 -0.36 -33.71
CA GLN A 68 -15.05 -1.67 -33.14
C GLN A 68 -16.58 -1.88 -33.02
N CYS A 69 -17.37 -0.81 -33.02
CA CYS A 69 -18.82 -0.86 -32.88
C CYS A 69 -19.58 -0.75 -34.20
N ASP A 70 -18.87 -0.79 -35.32
CA ASP A 70 -19.47 -1.09 -36.61
C ASP A 70 -19.52 -2.61 -36.80
N LEU A 71 -20.61 -3.10 -37.41
CA LEU A 71 -20.83 -4.51 -37.72
C LEU A 71 -20.00 -4.89 -38.96
N ASN A 72 -18.69 -4.96 -38.77
CA ASN A 72 -17.75 -5.45 -39.76
C ASN A 72 -17.75 -6.98 -39.72
N CYS A 73 -18.06 -7.60 -40.85
CA CYS A 73 -18.08 -9.05 -41.00
C CYS A 73 -17.16 -9.46 -42.14
N LEU A 74 -16.25 -10.41 -41.87
CA LEU A 74 -15.37 -11.03 -42.85
C LEU A 74 -16.16 -12.11 -43.60
N ALA A 75 -16.03 -12.15 -44.92
CA ALA A 75 -16.55 -13.24 -45.72
C ALA A 75 -15.67 -14.48 -45.52
N GLU A 76 -16.23 -15.55 -44.96
CA GLU A 76 -15.50 -16.78 -44.66
C GLU A 76 -14.90 -17.38 -45.95
N GLY A 77 -13.60 -17.70 -45.91
CA GLY A 77 -12.86 -18.18 -47.09
C GLY A 77 -12.46 -17.08 -48.09
N HIS A 78 -12.63 -15.80 -47.75
CA HIS A 78 -12.28 -14.67 -48.61
C HIS A 78 -11.51 -13.57 -47.84
N ASP A 79 -10.80 -12.71 -48.58
CA ASP A 79 -9.91 -11.69 -48.01
C ASP A 79 -10.55 -10.30 -47.88
N PHE A 80 -11.88 -10.22 -47.78
CA PHE A 80 -12.58 -8.95 -47.64
C PHE A 80 -13.63 -9.00 -46.54
N TYR A 81 -13.83 -7.85 -45.89
CA TYR A 81 -14.92 -7.63 -44.95
C TYR A 81 -15.87 -6.56 -45.48
N HIS A 82 -17.11 -6.62 -45.02
CA HIS A 82 -18.14 -5.63 -45.32
C HIS A 82 -18.72 -5.09 -44.01
N SER A 83 -19.09 -3.80 -44.01
CA SER A 83 -19.73 -3.16 -42.86
C SER A 83 -21.24 -3.10 -43.07
N PHE A 84 -22.00 -3.72 -42.18
CA PHE A 84 -23.46 -3.74 -42.21
C PHE A 84 -24.09 -2.66 -41.32
N GLY A 85 -23.35 -1.59 -41.01
CA GLY A 85 -23.79 -0.50 -40.14
C GLY A 85 -23.25 -0.65 -38.72
N ARG A 86 -24.08 -0.33 -37.72
CA ARG A 86 -23.69 -0.39 -36.30
C ARG A 86 -24.17 -1.69 -35.67
N VAL A 87 -23.37 -2.23 -34.75
CA VAL A 87 -23.84 -3.31 -33.89
C VAL A 87 -24.94 -2.81 -32.95
N LEU A 88 -25.78 -3.72 -32.49
CA LEU A 88 -26.80 -3.41 -31.48
C LEU A 88 -26.15 -3.07 -30.13
N ASP A 89 -26.79 -2.14 -29.40
CA ASP A 89 -26.31 -1.71 -28.08
C ASP A 89 -26.21 -2.92 -27.12
N GLY A 90 -25.11 -3.00 -26.39
CA GLY A 90 -24.80 -4.15 -25.53
C GLY A 90 -23.99 -5.26 -26.20
N THR A 91 -23.63 -5.12 -27.49
CA THR A 91 -22.68 -6.03 -28.14
C THR A 91 -21.26 -5.78 -27.62
N PRO A 92 -20.47 -6.82 -27.25
CA PRO A 92 -19.06 -6.66 -26.89
C PRO A 92 -18.23 -6.03 -28.00
N CYS A 93 -17.35 -5.08 -27.65
CA CYS A 93 -16.53 -4.37 -28.64
C CYS A 93 -15.52 -5.29 -29.34
N SER A 94 -14.93 -6.22 -28.59
CA SER A 94 -13.97 -7.21 -29.09
C SER A 94 -13.99 -8.47 -28.23
N GLN A 95 -13.37 -9.55 -28.73
CA GLN A 95 -13.32 -10.82 -28.02
C GLN A 95 -12.56 -10.66 -26.69
N GLY A 96 -13.23 -10.98 -25.58
CA GLY A 96 -12.66 -10.88 -24.22
C GLY A 96 -12.55 -9.46 -23.66
N SER A 97 -13.00 -8.43 -24.38
CA SER A 97 -13.04 -7.06 -23.85
C SER A 97 -14.23 -6.87 -22.90
N PRO A 98 -14.04 -6.16 -21.76
CA PRO A 98 -15.14 -5.77 -20.89
C PRO A 98 -15.98 -4.60 -21.45
N GLY A 99 -15.58 -4.04 -22.60
CA GLY A 99 -16.27 -2.92 -23.24
C GLY A 99 -17.48 -3.36 -24.07
N LEU A 100 -18.52 -2.52 -24.08
CA LEU A 100 -19.76 -2.73 -24.82
C LEU A 100 -20.01 -1.57 -25.78
N CYS A 101 -20.56 -1.90 -26.94
CA CYS A 101 -20.99 -0.92 -27.92
C CYS A 101 -22.29 -0.26 -27.50
N VAL A 102 -22.31 1.06 -27.49
CA VAL A 102 -23.49 1.88 -27.21
C VAL A 102 -23.48 3.10 -28.12
N ALA A 103 -24.56 3.31 -28.88
CA ALA A 103 -24.68 4.40 -29.84
C ALA A 103 -23.48 4.51 -30.82
N GLY A 104 -22.93 3.35 -31.23
CA GLY A 104 -21.79 3.26 -32.15
C GLY A 104 -20.42 3.56 -31.52
N ARG A 105 -20.32 3.63 -30.19
CA ARG A 105 -19.06 3.84 -29.46
C ARG A 105 -18.79 2.70 -28.50
N CYS A 106 -17.52 2.30 -28.39
CA CYS A 106 -17.10 1.33 -27.40
C CYS A 106 -16.95 2.00 -26.03
N LEU A 107 -17.79 1.62 -25.06
CA LEU A 107 -17.79 2.15 -23.71
C LEU A 107 -17.55 1.01 -22.70
N SER A 108 -16.61 1.23 -21.78
CA SER A 108 -16.38 0.31 -20.67
C SER A 108 -17.14 0.77 -19.43
N ALA A 109 -17.58 -0.18 -18.61
CA ALA A 109 -18.20 0.12 -17.32
C ALA A 109 -17.16 0.69 -16.36
N GLY A 110 -17.49 1.84 -15.76
CA GLY A 110 -16.77 2.33 -14.58
C GLY A 110 -17.17 1.55 -13.34
N CYS A 111 -16.40 1.74 -12.26
CA CYS A 111 -16.69 1.14 -10.95
C CYS A 111 -18.03 1.63 -10.34
N ASP A 112 -18.61 2.70 -10.88
CA ASP A 112 -19.91 3.28 -10.50
C ASP A 112 -21.08 2.59 -11.23
N GLY A 113 -20.78 1.60 -12.06
CA GLY A 113 -21.73 0.86 -12.88
C GLY A 113 -22.21 1.64 -14.10
N LEU A 114 -21.59 2.78 -14.43
CA LEU A 114 -21.95 3.60 -15.58
C LEU A 114 -21.00 3.35 -16.75
N LEU A 115 -21.55 3.13 -17.95
CA LEU A 115 -20.76 2.93 -19.15
C LEU A 115 -20.21 4.27 -19.63
N GLY A 116 -18.89 4.35 -19.79
CA GLY A 116 -18.20 5.54 -20.28
C GLY A 116 -18.00 6.64 -19.23
N SER A 117 -18.28 6.39 -17.94
CA SER A 117 -17.97 7.33 -16.85
C SER A 117 -16.47 7.55 -16.66
N GLY A 118 -15.65 6.55 -17.03
CA GLY A 118 -14.22 6.55 -16.76
C GLY A 118 -13.88 6.42 -15.27
N ALA A 119 -14.88 6.20 -14.40
CA ALA A 119 -14.69 6.03 -12.97
C ALA A 119 -13.89 4.75 -12.69
N ARG A 120 -12.84 4.87 -11.88
CA ARG A 120 -11.97 3.76 -11.49
C ARG A 120 -11.98 3.62 -9.98
N GLU A 121 -11.81 2.39 -9.52
CA GLU A 121 -11.51 2.15 -8.12
C GLU A 121 -10.17 2.76 -7.76
N ASP A 122 -10.09 3.31 -6.56
CA ASP A 122 -8.82 3.63 -5.93
C ASP A 122 -8.12 2.35 -5.45
N ARG A 123 -6.91 2.46 -4.89
CA ARG A 123 -6.14 1.30 -4.38
C ARG A 123 -6.83 0.57 -3.23
N CYS A 124 -7.83 1.21 -2.62
CA CYS A 124 -8.63 0.66 -1.53
C CYS A 124 -9.87 -0.08 -2.03
N GLY A 125 -10.17 0.01 -3.34
CA GLY A 125 -11.38 -0.53 -3.92
C GLY A 125 -12.58 0.40 -3.88
N ARG A 126 -12.40 1.68 -3.54
CA ARG A 126 -13.47 2.65 -3.50
C ARG A 126 -13.59 3.33 -4.85
N CYS A 127 -14.77 3.25 -5.46
CA CYS A 127 -15.02 3.90 -6.74
C CYS A 127 -14.88 5.42 -6.63
N GLY A 128 -14.01 6.03 -7.46
CA GLY A 128 -13.70 7.46 -7.38
C GLY A 128 -13.06 7.90 -6.07
N GLY A 129 -12.46 6.96 -5.32
CA GLY A 129 -11.84 7.22 -4.03
C GLY A 129 -10.51 7.98 -4.11
N ALA A 130 -10.06 8.49 -2.96
CA ALA A 130 -8.86 9.32 -2.83
C ALA A 130 -7.62 8.54 -2.33
N ASN A 131 -7.68 7.21 -2.24
CA ASN A 131 -6.63 6.34 -1.67
C ASN A 131 -6.33 6.60 -0.17
N ASP A 132 -7.31 7.07 0.59
CA ASP A 132 -7.17 7.44 2.01
C ASP A 132 -7.88 6.49 2.99
N SER A 133 -8.69 5.55 2.46
CA SER A 133 -9.48 4.60 3.26
C SER A 133 -8.75 3.27 3.57
N CYS A 134 -7.50 3.12 3.11
CA CYS A 134 -6.71 1.91 3.29
C CYS A 134 -5.23 2.22 3.54
N LEU A 135 -4.52 1.25 4.11
CA LEU A 135 -3.10 1.31 4.42
C LEU A 135 -2.32 0.36 3.54
N PHE A 136 -1.12 0.79 3.16
CA PHE A 136 -0.18 -0.03 2.41
C PHE A 136 0.72 -0.80 3.37
N VAL A 137 0.74 -2.13 3.22
CA VAL A 137 1.60 -3.05 3.95
C VAL A 137 2.68 -3.51 3.00
N GLN A 138 3.94 -3.28 3.33
CA GLN A 138 5.08 -3.77 2.56
C GLN A 138 6.18 -4.21 3.53
N ARG A 139 6.68 -5.44 3.36
CA ARG A 139 7.66 -6.06 4.26
C ARG A 139 8.55 -7.04 3.50
N VAL A 140 9.64 -7.45 4.16
CA VAL A 140 10.54 -8.49 3.68
C VAL A 140 10.71 -9.55 4.76
N PHE A 141 10.43 -10.80 4.44
CA PHE A 141 10.66 -11.94 5.32
C PHE A 141 12.08 -12.48 5.13
N ARG A 142 12.91 -12.35 6.16
CA ARG A 142 14.31 -12.80 6.22
C ARG A 142 14.52 -13.60 7.50
N ASP A 143 14.11 -14.86 7.50
CA ASP A 143 14.41 -15.75 8.62
C ASP A 143 15.79 -16.43 8.42
N ALA A 144 16.54 -16.55 9.52
CA ALA A 144 17.93 -17.02 9.56
C ALA A 144 18.08 -18.47 10.06
N GLY A 145 16.95 -19.17 10.28
CA GLY A 145 16.91 -20.55 10.77
C GLY A 145 17.28 -21.62 9.74
N ALA A 146 17.00 -22.89 10.09
CA ALA A 146 17.21 -24.04 9.21
C ALA A 146 16.46 -23.86 7.88
N PHE A 147 17.19 -23.83 6.76
CA PHE A 147 16.68 -23.46 5.43
C PHE A 147 15.90 -24.58 4.72
N ALA A 148 15.42 -25.59 5.44
CA ALA A 148 14.71 -26.72 4.86
C ALA A 148 13.25 -26.73 5.31
N GLY A 149 12.34 -26.88 4.34
CA GLY A 149 10.90 -27.06 4.58
C GLY A 149 10.07 -25.80 4.39
N TYR A 150 8.81 -25.89 4.79
CA TYR A 150 7.82 -24.81 4.68
C TYR A 150 7.91 -23.86 5.86
N TRP A 151 7.99 -22.57 5.55
CA TRP A 151 8.03 -21.49 6.54
C TRP A 151 6.91 -20.50 6.29
N ASN A 152 6.24 -20.07 7.36
CA ASN A 152 5.19 -19.06 7.30
C ASN A 152 5.81 -17.68 7.09
N VAL A 153 5.43 -17.01 6.00
CA VAL A 153 5.89 -15.66 5.66
C VAL A 153 4.96 -14.64 6.30
N THR A 154 3.65 -14.71 6.01
CA THR A 154 2.65 -13.79 6.56
C THR A 154 1.21 -14.27 6.27
N LEU A 155 0.23 -13.66 6.94
CA LEU A 155 -1.20 -13.76 6.60
C LEU A 155 -1.48 -12.67 5.61
N ILE A 156 -2.22 -13.02 4.57
CA ILE A 156 -2.90 -12.06 3.73
C ILE A 156 -4.36 -12.08 4.21
N PRO A 157 -4.78 -11.09 5.00
CA PRO A 157 -6.10 -11.12 5.63
C PRO A 157 -7.23 -10.93 4.60
N GLU A 158 -8.46 -11.24 5.00
CA GLU A 158 -9.67 -10.83 4.29
C GLU A 158 -9.66 -9.32 3.99
N GLY A 159 -10.16 -8.95 2.81
CA GLY A 159 -10.21 -7.56 2.34
C GLY A 159 -8.89 -7.03 1.74
N ALA A 160 -7.81 -7.81 1.75
CA ALA A 160 -6.53 -7.42 1.17
C ALA A 160 -6.63 -7.28 -0.37
N ARG A 161 -6.05 -6.19 -0.89
CA ARG A 161 -6.06 -5.81 -2.32
C ARG A 161 -4.64 -5.59 -2.84
N HIS A 162 -4.47 -5.71 -4.15
CA HIS A 162 -3.18 -5.55 -4.84
C HIS A 162 -2.04 -6.31 -4.15
N ILE A 163 -2.29 -7.59 -3.89
CA ILE A 163 -1.37 -8.49 -3.22
C ILE A 163 -0.24 -8.81 -4.18
N ARG A 164 0.99 -8.77 -3.69
CA ARG A 164 2.17 -9.21 -4.42
C ARG A 164 3.19 -9.82 -3.45
N ALA A 165 3.79 -10.93 -3.83
CA ALA A 165 4.94 -11.49 -3.18
C ALA A 165 5.98 -11.89 -4.23
N ALA A 166 7.25 -11.64 -3.96
CA ALA A 166 8.33 -11.87 -4.91
C ALA A 166 9.64 -12.20 -4.22
N HIS A 167 10.47 -13.00 -4.88
CA HIS A 167 11.86 -13.22 -4.49
C HIS A 167 12.70 -13.66 -5.70
N ARG A 168 14.02 -13.68 -5.50
CA ARG A 168 15.01 -14.12 -6.49
C ARG A 168 15.90 -15.22 -5.95
N SER A 169 15.40 -16.46 -5.92
CA SER A 169 16.12 -17.65 -5.43
C SER A 169 15.53 -18.95 -5.99
N ARG A 170 16.12 -20.09 -5.61
CA ARG A 170 15.59 -21.45 -5.84
C ARG A 170 14.49 -21.85 -4.86
N ASN A 171 14.11 -20.97 -3.93
CA ASN A 171 12.98 -21.21 -3.04
C ASN A 171 11.67 -21.15 -3.82
N HIS A 172 10.57 -21.55 -3.18
CA HIS A 172 9.25 -21.52 -3.81
C HIS A 172 8.24 -20.86 -2.89
N LEU A 173 7.49 -19.88 -3.38
CA LEU A 173 6.34 -19.32 -2.67
C LEU A 173 5.24 -20.38 -2.63
N ALA A 174 4.60 -20.54 -1.48
CA ALA A 174 3.44 -21.41 -1.33
C ALA A 174 2.28 -20.61 -0.75
N LEU A 175 1.06 -20.94 -1.17
CA LEU A 175 -0.13 -20.26 -0.72
C LEU A 175 -1.13 -21.27 -0.21
N MET A 176 -1.65 -21.05 0.99
CA MET A 176 -2.57 -21.95 1.67
C MET A 176 -3.83 -21.18 2.10
N ARG A 177 -4.99 -21.83 2.04
CA ARG A 177 -6.25 -21.29 2.56
C ARG A 177 -6.35 -21.48 4.08
N GLY A 178 -7.27 -20.76 4.71
CA GLY A 178 -7.56 -20.91 6.14
C GLY A 178 -8.02 -22.32 6.57
N ASP A 179 -8.50 -23.13 5.62
CA ASP A 179 -8.88 -24.54 5.84
C ASP A 179 -7.67 -25.53 5.82
N GLY A 180 -6.45 -25.01 5.66
CA GLY A 180 -5.22 -25.81 5.60
C GLY A 180 -4.94 -26.43 4.24
N ARG A 181 -5.75 -26.18 3.20
CA ARG A 181 -5.52 -26.69 1.85
C ARG A 181 -4.63 -25.76 1.05
N TYR A 182 -3.60 -26.32 0.40
CA TYR A 182 -2.74 -25.56 -0.50
C TYR A 182 -3.47 -25.16 -1.78
N VAL A 183 -3.26 -23.91 -2.19
CA VAL A 183 -3.65 -23.36 -3.49
C VAL A 183 -2.56 -23.65 -4.52
N LEU A 184 -1.31 -23.43 -4.13
CA LEU A 184 -0.13 -23.63 -4.99
C LEU A 184 1.09 -24.01 -4.14
N ASN A 185 2.00 -24.75 -4.78
CA ASN A 185 3.28 -25.22 -4.22
C ASN A 185 3.17 -25.91 -2.85
N GLY A 186 2.16 -26.77 -2.67
CA GLY A 186 1.95 -27.58 -1.46
C GLY A 186 2.44 -29.02 -1.57
N ASN A 187 2.49 -29.73 -0.45
CA ASN A 187 2.80 -31.17 -0.40
C ASN A 187 4.14 -31.55 -1.07
N TRP A 188 5.16 -30.69 -0.95
CA TRP A 188 6.48 -30.89 -1.57
C TRP A 188 6.47 -30.92 -3.11
N ALA A 189 5.37 -30.49 -3.73
CA ALA A 189 5.21 -30.44 -5.17
C ALA A 189 5.15 -28.98 -5.67
N VAL A 190 5.76 -28.73 -6.83
CA VAL A 190 5.79 -27.41 -7.47
C VAL A 190 4.68 -27.35 -8.52
N SER A 191 3.81 -26.35 -8.40
CA SER A 191 2.72 -26.09 -9.33
C SER A 191 3.24 -25.38 -10.60
N PRO A 192 2.60 -25.57 -11.77
CA PRO A 192 2.97 -24.87 -12.99
C PRO A 192 2.66 -23.36 -12.90
N PRO A 193 3.36 -22.48 -13.65
CA PRO A 193 2.96 -21.09 -13.79
C PRO A 193 1.52 -20.99 -14.35
N GLY A 194 0.71 -20.07 -13.82
CA GLY A 194 -0.69 -19.98 -14.21
C GLY A 194 -1.53 -19.09 -13.30
N THR A 195 -2.84 -19.13 -13.53
CA THR A 195 -3.83 -18.41 -12.71
C THR A 195 -4.59 -19.43 -11.86
N TYR A 196 -4.68 -19.16 -10.56
CA TYR A 196 -5.30 -20.01 -9.55
C TYR A 196 -6.43 -19.25 -8.84
N GLU A 197 -7.56 -19.92 -8.59
CA GLU A 197 -8.69 -19.32 -7.86
C GLU A 197 -8.53 -19.54 -6.35
N ALA A 198 -8.45 -18.44 -5.58
CA ALA A 198 -8.31 -18.48 -4.13
C ALA A 198 -8.91 -17.27 -3.43
N ALA A 199 -9.66 -17.50 -2.34
CA ALA A 199 -10.27 -16.46 -1.53
C ALA A 199 -11.01 -15.39 -2.36
N GLY A 200 -11.84 -15.82 -3.32
CA GLY A 200 -12.63 -14.91 -4.16
C GLY A 200 -11.84 -14.06 -5.16
N THR A 201 -10.53 -14.30 -5.31
CA THR A 201 -9.67 -13.61 -6.27
C THR A 201 -8.83 -14.58 -7.11
N ARG A 202 -8.38 -14.08 -8.26
CA ARG A 202 -7.42 -14.77 -9.14
C ARG A 202 -6.00 -14.45 -8.71
N VAL A 203 -5.26 -15.50 -8.36
CA VAL A 203 -3.84 -15.45 -8.02
C VAL A 203 -3.04 -15.82 -9.26
N VAL A 204 -2.27 -14.87 -9.76
CA VAL A 204 -1.35 -15.07 -10.89
C VAL A 204 0.00 -15.46 -10.31
N TYR A 205 0.42 -16.69 -10.61
CA TYR A 205 1.70 -17.25 -10.19
C TYR A 205 2.61 -17.38 -11.40
N THR A 206 3.77 -16.72 -11.36
CA THR A 206 4.74 -16.75 -12.46
C THR A 206 6.12 -17.11 -11.96
N ARG A 207 6.84 -17.81 -12.83
CA ARG A 207 8.23 -18.18 -12.65
C ARG A 207 8.95 -17.86 -13.94
N ALA A 208 9.80 -16.84 -13.92
CA ALA A 208 10.58 -16.47 -15.09
C ALA A 208 11.67 -17.51 -15.36
N THR A 209 12.32 -17.45 -16.53
CA THR A 209 13.54 -18.23 -16.81
C THR A 209 14.73 -17.77 -15.98
N GLY A 210 14.67 -16.58 -15.38
CA GLY A 210 15.50 -16.17 -14.26
C GLY A 210 15.00 -16.76 -12.93
N ARG A 211 15.83 -16.78 -11.88
CA ARG A 211 15.44 -17.28 -10.54
C ARG A 211 14.36 -16.41 -9.84
N GLU A 212 13.58 -15.65 -10.58
CA GLU A 212 12.55 -14.76 -10.09
C GLU A 212 11.20 -15.47 -10.10
N GLU A 213 10.60 -15.52 -8.92
CA GLU A 213 9.28 -16.10 -8.68
C GLU A 213 8.38 -15.02 -8.09
N THR A 214 7.18 -14.89 -8.65
CA THR A 214 6.22 -13.88 -8.21
C THR A 214 4.82 -14.46 -8.11
N LEU A 215 4.11 -13.99 -7.09
CA LEU A 215 2.71 -14.24 -6.84
C LEU A 215 2.00 -12.88 -6.78
N SER A 216 0.92 -12.70 -7.53
CA SER A 216 0.12 -11.47 -7.46
C SER A 216 -1.37 -11.75 -7.51
N ALA A 217 -2.17 -10.91 -6.85
CA ALA A 217 -3.63 -10.98 -6.90
C ALA A 217 -4.24 -9.58 -6.78
N ALA A 218 -5.32 -9.33 -7.53
CA ALA A 218 -6.03 -8.04 -7.46
C ALA A 218 -6.76 -7.86 -6.11
N GLY A 219 -7.35 -8.93 -5.57
CA GLY A 219 -8.25 -8.86 -4.43
C GLY A 219 -9.61 -8.21 -4.79
N PRO A 220 -10.44 -7.88 -3.79
CA PRO A 220 -10.24 -8.15 -2.37
C PRO A 220 -10.32 -9.66 -2.07
N THR A 221 -9.55 -10.12 -1.09
CA THR A 221 -9.68 -11.49 -0.57
C THR A 221 -10.98 -11.63 0.22
N SER A 222 -11.70 -12.74 0.01
CA SER A 222 -12.94 -13.08 0.72
C SER A 222 -12.71 -13.83 2.04
N GLN A 223 -11.46 -14.21 2.31
CA GLN A 223 -11.04 -14.95 3.51
C GLN A 223 -9.52 -14.83 3.64
N ASP A 224 -9.00 -15.14 4.81
CA ASP A 224 -7.57 -15.16 5.08
C ASP A 224 -6.83 -16.22 4.23
N LEU A 225 -5.64 -15.85 3.78
CA LEU A 225 -4.68 -16.72 3.11
C LEU A 225 -3.36 -16.72 3.88
N LEU A 226 -2.68 -17.86 3.93
CA LEU A 226 -1.35 -17.98 4.50
C LEU A 226 -0.32 -18.03 3.38
N LEU A 227 0.54 -17.01 3.32
CA LEU A 227 1.71 -17.00 2.46
C LEU A 227 2.83 -17.76 3.17
N GLN A 228 3.37 -18.76 2.48
CA GLN A 228 4.49 -19.58 2.92
C GLN A 228 5.62 -19.51 1.90
N VAL A 229 6.78 -20.00 2.30
CA VAL A 229 7.90 -20.28 1.41
C VAL A 229 8.46 -21.67 1.72
N LEU A 230 8.63 -22.49 0.68
CA LEU A 230 9.43 -23.70 0.73
C LEU A 230 10.89 -23.32 0.50
N LEU A 231 11.69 -23.38 1.55
CA LEU A 231 13.12 -23.09 1.49
C LEU A 231 13.88 -24.33 0.98
N GLN A 232 14.68 -24.12 -0.06
CA GLN A 232 15.65 -25.07 -0.63
C GLN A 232 17.08 -24.51 -0.58
N GLU A 233 17.21 -23.19 -0.50
CA GLU A 233 18.45 -22.46 -0.29
C GLU A 233 18.22 -21.35 0.75
N PRO A 234 19.29 -20.76 1.31
CA PRO A 234 19.17 -19.65 2.26
C PRO A 234 18.25 -18.55 1.73
N ASN A 235 17.36 -18.06 2.58
CA ASN A 235 16.35 -17.08 2.19
C ASN A 235 17.00 -15.71 1.88
N PRO A 236 17.01 -15.24 0.61
CA PRO A 236 17.56 -13.92 0.29
C PRO A 236 16.66 -12.76 0.77
N GLY A 237 15.43 -13.07 1.19
CA GLY A 237 14.37 -12.14 1.46
C GLY A 237 13.19 -12.38 0.53
N ILE A 238 12.02 -12.65 1.13
CA ILE A 238 10.75 -12.68 0.41
C ILE A 238 10.08 -11.33 0.60
N GLU A 239 9.99 -10.54 -0.48
CA GLU A 239 9.31 -9.25 -0.47
C GLU A 239 7.81 -9.49 -0.65
N PHE A 240 6.97 -8.88 0.17
CA PHE A 240 5.53 -8.93 0.00
C PHE A 240 4.87 -7.60 0.31
N GLU A 241 3.78 -7.33 -0.40
CA GLU A 241 3.01 -6.10 -0.30
C GLU A 241 1.52 -6.32 -0.58
N PHE A 242 0.68 -5.53 0.06
CA PHE A 242 -0.76 -5.46 -0.19
C PHE A 242 -1.36 -4.18 0.42
N TRP A 243 -2.56 -3.82 -0.02
CA TRP A 243 -3.38 -2.76 0.56
C TRP A 243 -4.48 -3.36 1.42
N LEU A 244 -4.75 -2.74 2.58
CA LEU A 244 -5.74 -3.24 3.53
C LEU A 244 -6.61 -2.08 4.05
N PRO A 245 -7.96 -2.20 4.08
CA PRO A 245 -8.84 -1.22 4.68
C PRO A 245 -8.41 -0.84 6.10
N GLN A 246 -8.53 0.44 6.44
CA GLN A 246 -8.01 0.96 7.70
C GLN A 246 -8.64 0.29 8.92
N GLU A 247 -9.92 -0.09 8.85
CA GLU A 247 -10.62 -0.78 9.93
C GLU A 247 -10.08 -2.19 10.19
N LEU A 248 -9.52 -2.85 9.16
CA LEU A 248 -9.01 -4.22 9.23
C LEU A 248 -7.53 -4.29 9.65
N TYR A 249 -6.83 -3.17 9.66
CA TYR A 249 -5.38 -3.14 9.92
C TYR A 249 -5.01 -3.46 11.38
N SER A 250 -5.71 -2.89 12.36
CA SER A 250 -5.44 -3.17 13.78
C SER A 250 -5.71 -4.63 14.17
N PRO A 251 -6.84 -5.25 13.78
CA PRO A 251 -7.07 -6.69 13.95
C PRO A 251 -5.98 -7.55 13.32
N PHE A 252 -5.63 -7.26 12.07
CA PHE A 252 -4.55 -7.96 11.35
C PHE A 252 -3.22 -7.90 12.11
N GLN A 253 -2.83 -6.72 12.62
CA GLN A 253 -1.59 -6.57 13.38
C GLN A 253 -1.57 -7.44 14.63
N ALA A 254 -2.66 -7.48 15.39
CA ALA A 254 -2.76 -8.29 16.59
C ALA A 254 -2.65 -9.80 16.26
N GLN A 255 -3.31 -10.24 15.19
CA GLN A 255 -3.27 -11.63 14.73
C GLN A 255 -1.88 -12.04 14.22
N ALA A 256 -1.22 -11.20 13.44
CA ALA A 256 0.14 -11.45 12.96
C ALA A 256 1.16 -11.55 14.12
N GLN A 257 0.97 -10.76 15.19
CA GLN A 257 1.79 -10.84 16.40
C GLN A 257 1.52 -12.11 17.21
N ALA A 258 0.26 -12.50 17.37
CA ALA A 258 -0.14 -13.70 18.12
C ALA A 258 0.39 -15.00 17.48
N LEU A 259 0.50 -15.04 16.14
CA LEU A 259 0.98 -16.22 15.41
C LEU A 259 2.51 -16.36 15.41
N GLY A 260 3.23 -15.50 16.14
CA GLY A 260 4.68 -15.60 16.32
C GLY A 260 5.48 -15.39 15.03
N TRP A 261 4.87 -14.77 14.01
CA TRP A 261 5.57 -14.52 12.76
C TRP A 261 6.52 -13.35 12.93
N PRO A 262 7.82 -13.53 12.64
CA PRO A 262 8.81 -12.54 12.97
C PRO A 262 8.60 -11.28 12.12
N LEU A 263 8.11 -10.22 12.77
CA LEU A 263 8.27 -8.86 12.28
C LEU A 263 9.65 -8.35 12.72
N TRP A 264 10.77 -8.98 12.33
CA TRP A 264 12.09 -8.55 12.82
C TRP A 264 13.15 -8.21 11.78
N GLN A 265 13.80 -7.10 12.11
CA GLN A 265 14.81 -6.33 11.40
C GLN A 265 16.17 -7.07 11.41
N PRO A 266 17.09 -6.80 10.47
CA PRO A 266 18.38 -7.49 10.39
C PRO A 266 19.35 -7.08 11.52
N GLN A 267 20.02 -8.05 12.16
CA GLN A 267 21.17 -7.84 13.07
C GLN A 267 22.52 -7.93 12.33
N PRO A 268 23.59 -7.33 12.88
CA PRO A 268 24.76 -8.17 13.20
C PRO A 268 25.55 -7.84 14.49
N ARG A 269 25.97 -8.95 15.14
CA ARG A 269 27.20 -9.26 15.92
C ARG A 269 27.44 -8.69 17.34
N GLU A 270 27.54 -9.63 18.27
CA GLU A 270 28.04 -9.51 19.65
C GLU A 270 29.51 -9.09 19.73
N VAL A 271 29.81 -8.24 20.71
CA VAL A 271 31.14 -8.09 21.31
C VAL A 271 30.96 -8.14 22.84
N GLU A 272 31.73 -9.03 23.45
CA GLU A 272 31.88 -9.35 24.88
C GLU A 272 31.92 -8.12 25.82
N PRO A 273 31.42 -8.21 27.08
CA PRO A 273 31.38 -7.08 28.00
C PRO A 273 32.72 -6.83 28.71
N ARG A 274 32.98 -5.57 29.11
CA ARG A 274 34.04 -5.19 30.07
C ARG A 274 33.44 -4.66 31.39
N PRO A 275 34.17 -4.82 32.52
CA PRO A 275 33.62 -4.90 33.87
C PRO A 275 33.37 -3.52 34.53
N PRO A 276 32.63 -3.50 35.67
CA PRO A 276 32.22 -2.28 36.36
C PRO A 276 33.20 -1.88 37.47
N GLU A 277 33.20 -0.60 37.85
CA GLU A 277 33.48 -0.07 39.21
C GLU A 277 33.59 1.48 39.18
N PRO A 278 33.56 2.20 40.32
CA PRO A 278 32.85 1.98 41.59
C PRO A 278 32.08 3.25 42.04
N PRO A 279 31.37 3.21 43.19
CA PRO A 279 30.47 4.28 43.63
C PRO A 279 31.08 5.19 44.70
N ALA A 280 30.53 6.40 44.83
CA ALA A 280 30.61 7.24 46.04
C ALA A 280 29.57 8.35 45.90
N ALA A 281 28.89 8.88 46.91
CA ALA A 281 28.66 8.55 48.32
C ALA A 281 27.51 9.53 48.75
N PRO A 282 26.89 9.38 49.94
CA PRO A 282 25.51 9.80 50.16
C PRO A 282 25.31 11.10 50.97
N THR A 283 24.04 11.53 50.97
CA THR A 283 23.28 12.28 52.01
C THR A 283 23.66 13.73 52.33
N VAL A 284 22.66 14.64 52.28
CA VAL A 284 22.19 15.42 53.45
C VAL A 284 20.67 15.68 53.35
N ILE A 285 20.07 15.78 54.54
CA ILE A 285 18.69 15.78 55.04
C ILE A 285 17.81 16.98 54.61
N LEU A 286 16.50 16.70 54.62
CA LEU A 286 15.30 17.55 54.51
C LEU A 286 15.42 18.95 55.14
N HIS A 287 14.76 19.95 54.53
CA HIS A 287 13.80 20.81 55.23
C HIS A 287 12.77 21.47 54.31
N GLN A 288 11.52 21.41 54.78
CA GLN A 288 10.41 22.36 54.65
C GLN A 288 9.94 22.71 53.23
N THR A 289 8.69 22.35 52.97
CA THR A 289 7.88 22.76 51.82
C THR A 289 7.27 24.14 52.09
N PRO A 290 7.67 25.22 51.39
CA PRO A 290 6.77 26.32 51.09
C PRO A 290 5.99 25.96 49.82
N THR A 291 4.71 26.26 49.83
CA THR A 291 3.85 26.34 48.63
C THR A 291 4.57 27.07 47.48
N PRO A 292 4.76 26.48 46.28
CA PRO A 292 5.40 27.20 45.19
C PRO A 292 4.35 27.82 44.27
N THR A 293 4.26 29.15 44.37
CA THR A 293 4.01 30.04 43.25
C THR A 293 4.93 29.68 42.08
N SER A 294 4.43 29.80 40.85
CA SER A 294 5.12 29.38 39.63
C SER A 294 6.41 30.17 39.37
N ASP A 295 7.57 29.56 39.65
CA ASP A 295 8.86 30.11 39.23
C ASP A 295 8.97 30.11 37.69
N PRO A 296 9.35 31.25 37.07
CA PRO A 296 9.61 31.31 35.64
C PRO A 296 10.89 30.52 35.26
N CYS A 297 10.83 29.82 34.13
CA CYS A 297 11.93 28.95 33.65
C CYS A 297 13.25 29.72 33.41
N PRO A 298 14.42 29.17 33.81
CA PRO A 298 15.72 29.79 33.52
C PRO A 298 16.02 29.81 32.01
N PRO A 299 16.88 30.73 31.53
CA PRO A 299 17.27 30.81 30.13
C PRO A 299 18.05 29.56 29.70
N CYS A 300 17.77 29.06 28.50
CA CYS A 300 18.41 27.85 28.00
C CYS A 300 19.87 28.09 27.60
N PRO A 301 20.78 27.12 27.85
CA PRO A 301 22.19 27.24 27.49
C PRO A 301 22.37 27.37 25.97
N ASP A 302 23.39 28.12 25.55
CA ASP A 302 23.73 28.22 24.13
C ASP A 302 24.29 26.87 23.64
N THR A 303 23.62 26.34 22.62
CA THR A 303 23.80 24.98 22.11
C THR A 303 24.16 25.03 20.61
N ARG A 304 24.66 26.17 20.13
CA ARG A 304 24.96 26.39 18.71
C ARG A 304 26.34 25.82 18.36
N GLY A 305 26.48 25.31 17.14
CA GLY A 305 27.76 24.91 16.57
C GLY A 305 27.79 23.50 15.97
N ARG A 306 28.84 23.23 15.16
CA ARG A 306 29.04 21.95 14.47
C ARG A 306 29.33 20.80 15.45
N ALA A 307 30.17 21.04 16.46
CA ALA A 307 30.54 20.04 17.46
C ALA A 307 29.33 19.54 18.27
N HIS A 308 28.47 20.47 18.74
CA HIS A 308 27.24 20.13 19.45
C HIS A 308 26.29 19.30 18.58
N ARG A 309 26.08 19.68 17.32
CA ARG A 309 25.27 18.90 16.37
C ARG A 309 25.80 17.49 16.19
N LEU A 310 27.10 17.32 15.95
CA LEU A 310 27.71 16.00 15.76
C LEU A 310 27.56 15.16 17.03
N LEU A 311 27.92 15.70 18.20
CA LEU A 311 27.79 14.99 19.49
C LEU A 311 26.39 14.41 19.70
N HIS A 312 25.35 15.23 19.50
CA HIS A 312 23.98 14.78 19.72
C HIS A 312 23.42 13.95 18.56
N TYR A 313 23.84 14.17 17.32
CA TYR A 313 23.44 13.30 16.20
C TYR A 313 24.01 11.89 16.37
N CYS A 314 25.30 11.79 16.66
CA CYS A 314 26.00 10.51 16.82
C CYS A 314 25.55 9.78 18.08
N GLY A 315 25.38 10.51 19.19
CA GLY A 315 25.00 9.95 20.48
C GLY A 315 23.49 9.77 20.70
N SER A 316 22.62 10.03 19.72
CA SER A 316 21.16 9.78 19.83
C SER A 316 20.74 8.60 18.99
N ASP A 317 19.69 7.90 19.42
CA ASP A 317 19.14 6.73 18.72
C ASP A 317 18.26 7.15 17.54
N PHE A 318 17.68 8.35 17.62
CA PHE A 318 16.81 8.91 16.60
C PHE A 318 17.14 10.37 16.33
N VAL A 319 17.13 10.75 15.06
CA VAL A 319 17.16 12.15 14.61
C VAL A 319 16.09 12.32 13.54
N PHE A 320 15.10 13.17 13.80
CA PHE A 320 13.93 13.32 12.93
C PHE A 320 13.36 14.73 12.96
N ARG A 321 12.72 15.13 11.87
CA ARG A 321 11.86 16.32 11.76
C ARG A 321 10.47 15.94 12.23
N ALA A 322 9.92 16.68 13.17
CA ALA A 322 8.55 16.50 13.62
C ALA A 322 7.83 17.83 13.85
N ARG A 323 6.51 17.81 13.66
CA ARG A 323 5.61 18.91 14.00
C ARG A 323 4.97 18.65 15.36
N VAL A 324 5.08 19.58 16.29
CA VAL A 324 4.49 19.46 17.63
C VAL A 324 2.97 19.64 17.54
N ARG A 325 2.20 18.72 18.12
CA ARG A 325 0.73 18.73 18.13
C ARG A 325 0.15 19.00 19.51
N GLY A 326 0.72 18.34 20.52
CA GLY A 326 0.28 18.47 21.90
C GLY A 326 1.46 18.63 22.86
N ARG A 327 1.18 19.23 24.02
CA ARG A 327 2.13 19.34 25.13
C ARG A 327 1.39 19.13 26.44
N LEU A 328 1.83 18.14 27.21
CA LEU A 328 1.36 17.87 28.57
C LEU A 328 2.52 18.09 29.54
N ARG A 329 2.39 19.09 30.43
CA ARG A 329 3.36 19.33 31.50
C ARG A 329 2.95 18.54 32.73
N GLN A 330 3.88 17.75 33.26
CA GLN A 330 3.73 17.00 34.50
C GLN A 330 4.74 17.50 35.54
N ALA A 331 4.63 17.02 36.78
CA ALA A 331 5.40 17.55 37.90
C ALA A 331 6.93 17.41 37.77
N GLN A 332 7.45 16.52 36.93
CA GLN A 332 8.90 16.32 36.73
C GLN A 332 9.30 16.17 35.25
N GLU A 333 8.34 16.11 34.33
CA GLU A 333 8.59 15.88 32.91
C GLU A 333 7.59 16.64 32.04
N THR A 334 7.99 16.95 30.82
CA THR A 334 7.10 17.48 29.79
C THR A 334 6.98 16.47 28.66
N ARG A 335 5.77 15.99 28.40
CA ARG A 335 5.48 15.09 27.27
C ARG A 335 4.98 15.91 26.09
N TYR A 336 5.65 15.76 24.96
CA TYR A 336 5.25 16.32 23.68
C TYR A 336 4.65 15.24 22.80
N GLU A 337 3.48 15.51 22.25
CA GLU A 337 2.92 14.72 21.16
C GLU A 337 3.39 15.34 19.85
N VAL A 338 4.11 14.56 19.04
CA VAL A 338 4.75 15.04 17.82
C VAL A 338 4.37 14.17 16.63
N ARG A 339 4.10 14.80 15.50
CA ARG A 339 3.91 14.11 14.22
C ARG A 339 5.23 14.07 13.46
N VAL A 340 5.78 12.88 13.28
CA VAL A 340 7.03 12.67 12.54
C VAL A 340 6.78 12.96 11.06
N GLN A 341 7.64 13.80 10.46
CA GLN A 341 7.56 14.19 9.05
C GLN A 341 8.68 13.61 8.21
N LEU A 342 9.89 13.53 8.76
CA LEU A 342 11.06 13.02 8.07
C LEU A 342 12.06 12.44 9.08
N ILE A 343 12.67 11.31 8.76
CA ILE A 343 13.62 10.62 9.63
C ILE A 343 15.01 10.70 8.99
N TYR A 344 16.02 11.16 9.73
CA TYR A 344 17.42 11.25 9.29
C TYR A 344 18.27 10.10 9.87
N LYS A 345 17.96 9.70 11.10
CA LYS A 345 18.58 8.58 11.81
C LYS A 345 17.53 7.89 12.66
N ASN A 346 17.53 6.56 12.65
CA ASN A 346 16.69 5.78 13.54
C ASN A 346 17.30 4.39 13.77
N ARG A 347 17.36 3.98 15.04
CA ARG A 347 17.74 2.60 15.41
C ARG A 347 16.56 1.64 15.42
N SER A 348 15.34 2.16 15.41
CA SER A 348 14.09 1.40 15.26
C SER A 348 13.04 2.26 14.55
N PRO A 349 11.94 1.68 14.06
CA PRO A 349 10.94 2.46 13.34
C PRO A 349 10.21 3.41 14.29
N LEU A 350 10.15 4.70 13.93
CA LEU A 350 9.30 5.68 14.62
C LEU A 350 7.90 5.66 13.99
N ARG A 351 6.86 5.80 14.82
CA ARG A 351 5.47 5.96 14.41
C ARG A 351 5.24 7.35 13.80
N ALA A 352 4.16 7.49 13.04
CA ALA A 352 3.76 8.80 12.50
C ALA A 352 3.40 9.80 13.60
N LEU A 353 2.86 9.31 14.72
CA LEU A 353 2.58 10.06 15.94
C LEU A 353 3.40 9.44 17.06
N GLU A 354 4.28 10.23 17.65
CA GLU A 354 5.17 9.81 18.72
C GLU A 354 5.00 10.70 19.93
N TYR A 355 5.36 10.16 21.09
CA TYR A 355 5.48 10.93 22.31
C TYR A 355 6.97 11.13 22.63
N VAL A 356 7.37 12.37 22.89
CA VAL A 356 8.73 12.73 23.25
C VAL A 356 8.72 13.35 24.64
N TRP A 357 9.47 12.74 25.56
CA TRP A 357 9.54 13.17 26.95
C TRP A 357 10.79 14.00 27.18
N ALA A 358 10.64 15.15 27.81
CA ALA A 358 11.75 15.97 28.26
C ALA A 358 11.78 15.98 29.80
N PRO A 359 12.92 15.65 30.45
CA PRO A 359 13.02 15.44 31.89
C PRO A 359 13.13 16.77 32.66
N SER A 360 12.20 17.69 32.41
CA SER A 360 12.06 18.96 33.12
C SER A 360 10.68 19.58 32.85
N ARG A 361 10.17 20.37 33.81
CA ARG A 361 9.02 21.28 33.58
C ARG A 361 9.36 22.42 32.60
N CYS A 362 10.65 22.71 32.47
CA CYS A 362 11.23 23.75 31.61
C CYS A 362 12.18 23.12 30.59
N PRO A 363 11.66 22.37 29.60
CA PRO A 363 12.49 21.74 28.59
C PRO A 363 13.21 22.79 27.73
N CYS A 364 14.45 22.52 27.37
CA CYS A 364 15.31 23.45 26.63
C CYS A 364 15.72 22.88 25.27
N PRO A 365 15.33 23.53 24.15
CA PRO A 365 14.35 24.62 24.04
C PRO A 365 12.91 24.14 24.23
N VAL A 366 12.02 25.07 24.63
CA VAL A 366 10.58 24.79 24.70
C VAL A 366 10.04 24.65 23.28
N LEU A 367 9.49 23.47 22.98
CA LEU A 367 8.87 23.22 21.67
C LEU A 367 7.48 23.88 21.62
N ALA A 368 7.28 24.77 20.64
CA ALA A 368 6.02 25.45 20.41
C ALA A 368 5.05 24.56 19.62
N LEU A 369 3.76 24.62 19.97
CA LEU A 369 2.70 23.90 19.25
C LEU A 369 2.65 24.33 17.77
N HIS A 370 2.29 23.39 16.90
CA HIS A 370 2.15 23.56 15.45
C HIS A 370 3.42 23.96 14.69
N ARG A 371 4.56 24.09 15.38
CA ARG A 371 5.87 24.34 14.77
C ARG A 371 6.61 23.03 14.53
N GLU A 372 7.55 23.10 13.59
CA GLU A 372 8.41 21.99 13.21
C GLU A 372 9.79 22.13 13.79
N TYR A 373 10.31 21.00 14.27
CA TYR A 373 11.61 20.91 14.91
C TYR A 373 12.36 19.69 14.39
N LEU A 374 13.69 19.82 14.31
CA LEU A 374 14.62 18.70 14.28
C LEU A 374 14.91 18.29 15.70
N LEU A 375 14.64 17.02 16.03
CA LEU A 375 14.80 16.45 17.36
C LEU A 375 15.78 15.29 17.29
N ALA A 376 16.76 15.29 18.20
CA ALA A 376 17.60 14.15 18.48
C ALA A 376 17.19 13.53 19.82
N ALA A 377 16.63 12.33 19.77
CA ALA A 377 16.06 11.64 20.93
C ALA A 377 16.75 10.29 21.17
N ARG A 378 16.76 9.87 22.44
CA ARG A 378 17.24 8.55 22.86
C ARG A 378 16.05 7.67 23.22
N ARG A 379 16.13 6.37 22.93
CA ARG A 379 15.16 5.41 23.45
C ARG A 379 15.54 5.09 24.88
N LEU A 380 14.60 5.23 25.80
CA LEU A 380 14.75 4.74 27.16
C LEU A 380 13.75 3.60 27.35
N ILE A 381 14.28 2.40 27.52
CA ILE A 381 13.51 1.22 27.86
C ILE A 381 13.79 0.93 29.34
N SER A 382 12.74 0.80 30.15
CA SER A 382 12.91 0.49 31.57
C SER A 382 13.46 -0.94 31.74
N PRO A 383 14.19 -1.24 32.83
CA PRO A 383 14.83 -2.55 33.01
C PRO A 383 13.87 -3.74 33.04
N ASP A 384 12.63 -3.48 33.47
CA ASP A 384 11.49 -4.40 33.50
C ASP A 384 10.73 -4.46 32.17
N GLY A 385 11.16 -3.69 31.16
CA GLY A 385 10.59 -3.66 29.81
C GLY A 385 9.21 -3.02 29.69
N THR A 386 8.64 -2.50 30.79
CA THR A 386 7.28 -1.98 30.84
C THR A 386 7.13 -0.57 30.24
N GLN A 387 8.22 0.20 30.19
CA GLN A 387 8.22 1.55 29.63
C GLN A 387 9.20 1.64 28.47
N ASP A 388 8.70 2.16 27.35
CA ASP A 388 9.48 2.46 26.16
C ASP A 388 9.17 3.89 25.73
N ARG A 389 10.14 4.79 25.94
CA ARG A 389 9.94 6.24 25.79
C ARG A 389 11.04 6.85 24.93
N LEU A 390 10.67 7.87 24.15
CA LEU A 390 11.64 8.73 23.45
C LEU A 390 12.01 9.91 24.34
N LEU A 391 13.22 9.90 24.89
CA LEU A 391 13.71 10.96 25.75
C LEU A 391 14.45 12.02 24.92
N LEU A 392 14.04 13.27 25.05
CA LEU A 392 14.80 14.44 24.61
C LEU A 392 15.66 14.92 25.80
N PRO A 393 16.99 14.74 25.76
CA PRO A 393 17.86 15.11 26.87
C PRO A 393 17.80 16.61 27.19
N HIS A 394 18.05 16.98 28.45
CA HIS A 394 18.27 18.38 28.80
C HIS A 394 19.51 18.91 28.06
N ALA A 395 19.42 20.10 27.47
CA ALA A 395 20.41 20.64 26.52
C ALA A 395 20.68 19.73 25.29
N GLY A 396 19.75 18.83 24.98
CA GLY A 396 19.77 18.00 23.79
C GLY A 396 19.57 18.79 22.49
N TYR A 397 19.69 18.11 21.36
CA TYR A 397 19.54 18.76 20.07
C TYR A 397 18.07 18.80 19.65
N ALA A 398 17.43 19.92 19.96
CA ALA A 398 16.12 20.29 19.43
C ALA A 398 16.20 21.69 18.79
N ARG A 399 15.92 21.78 17.49
CA ARG A 399 16.05 23.04 16.73
C ARG A 399 14.85 23.28 15.84
N PRO A 400 14.35 24.53 15.72
CA PRO A 400 13.34 24.85 14.73
C PRO A 400 13.80 24.39 13.34
N TRP A 401 12.93 23.71 12.61
CA TRP A 401 13.27 23.23 11.28
C TRP A 401 13.43 24.42 10.33
N SER A 402 14.46 24.35 9.48
CA SER A 402 14.68 25.24 8.35
C SER A 402 15.45 24.48 7.27
N PRO A 403 15.38 24.90 5.99
CA PRO A 403 16.19 24.30 4.94
C PRO A 403 17.70 24.30 5.26
N ALA A 404 18.20 25.36 5.91
CA ALA A 404 19.59 25.43 6.35
C ALA A 404 19.93 24.38 7.41
N GLU A 405 19.02 24.09 8.36
CA GLU A 405 19.26 23.06 9.38
C GLU A 405 19.12 21.64 8.81
N ASP A 406 18.22 21.41 7.83
CA ASP A 406 18.13 20.14 7.09
C ASP A 406 19.48 19.79 6.44
N SER A 407 20.08 20.72 5.67
CA SER A 407 21.40 20.50 5.06
C SER A 407 22.48 20.22 6.10
N ARG A 408 22.48 20.94 7.22
CA ARG A 408 23.47 20.76 8.29
C ARG A 408 23.34 19.41 9.00
N VAL A 409 22.12 18.89 9.15
CA VAL A 409 21.86 17.55 9.73
C VAL A 409 22.24 16.44 8.75
N ARG A 410 21.98 16.60 7.45
CA ARG A 410 22.44 15.64 6.42
C ARG A 410 23.97 15.52 6.37
N LEU A 411 24.68 16.63 6.54
CA LEU A 411 26.14 16.60 6.65
C LEU A 411 26.60 15.83 7.90
N ALA A 412 25.90 15.99 9.03
CA ALA A 412 26.19 15.23 10.24
C ALA A 412 25.93 13.72 10.06
N ALA A 413 24.91 13.35 9.28
CA ALA A 413 24.60 11.95 8.94
C ALA A 413 25.76 11.23 8.23
N GLN A 414 26.51 11.94 7.38
CA GLN A 414 27.67 11.37 6.69
C GLN A 414 28.84 11.04 7.63
N HIS A 415 28.98 11.77 8.74
CA HIS A 415 30.09 11.59 9.68
C HIS A 415 29.81 10.51 10.73
N CYS A 416 28.54 10.13 10.91
CA CYS A 416 28.09 9.15 11.88
C CYS A 416 27.02 8.24 11.25
N PRO A 417 27.44 7.30 10.37
CA PRO A 417 26.55 6.33 9.76
C PRO A 417 25.88 5.46 10.84
N VAL A 418 24.64 5.05 10.55
CA VAL A 418 23.76 4.33 11.48
C VAL A 418 24.22 2.90 11.69
#